data_AF-A0AAD9CW54-F1
#
_entry.id   AF-A0AAD9CW54-F1
#
_cell.length_a   1.000
_cell.length_b   1.000
_cell.length_c   1.000
_cell.angle_alpha   90.00
_cell.angle_beta   90.00
_cell.angle_gamma   90.00
#
_symmetry.space_group_name_H-M   'P 1'
#
loop_
_entity.id
_entity.type
_entity.pdbx_description
1 polymer ?
#
loop_
_entity_poly.entity_id
_entity_poly.type
_entity_poly.pdbx_seq_one_letter_code
_entity_poly.pdbx_strand_id
1 'polypeptide(L)'
;MTNQEHGQEHQQEVPQPGSQSAASCLPPELLPQPSQTAEIDKPTSAGVEAQHDAFKPTSSVFARNEDGAVHNVPMRVIHRPLPSELDEDKVKAFMKEMEAGDTFTPIELAKVRAPLKNDPTQTPHNFYFAMGGCHRYEATKRLGWETIRARIIDVPASQMRIYLGAGSPF
;
A
#
# COMPACT_ATOMS: atom_id res chain seq x y z
N MET A 1 20.68 22.08 65.37
CA MET A 1 21.21 21.78 64.04
C MET A 1 20.30 20.71 63.41
N THR A 2 19.00 20.89 63.10
CA THR A 2 18.18 21.99 62.51
C THR A 2 18.51 22.35 61.05
N ASN A 3 17.43 22.62 60.27
CA ASN A 3 17.27 22.71 58.80
C ASN A 3 17.05 21.35 58.11
N GLN A 4 15.87 20.92 57.62
CA GLN A 4 14.48 21.42 57.69
C GLN A 4 13.94 22.42 56.63
N GLU A 5 13.85 21.99 55.37
CA GLU A 5 12.93 22.50 54.31
C GLU A 5 12.29 21.25 53.63
N HIS A 6 10.96 21.09 53.52
CA HIS A 6 9.98 21.80 52.68
C HIS A 6 10.33 21.74 51.18
N GLY A 7 9.52 21.28 50.23
CA GLY A 7 8.19 20.64 50.28
C GLY A 7 7.22 21.28 49.28
N GLN A 8 6.69 20.53 48.31
CA GLN A 8 5.36 20.74 47.72
C GLN A 8 4.97 19.63 46.71
N GLU A 9 3.80 19.03 46.92
CA GLU A 9 3.06 18.30 45.90
C GLU A 9 2.53 19.28 44.83
N HIS A 10 2.34 18.80 43.60
CA HIS A 10 1.33 19.33 42.68
C HIS A 10 0.57 18.16 42.06
N GLN A 11 -0.55 17.81 42.68
CA GLN A 11 -1.63 17.12 42.00
C GLN A 11 -2.32 18.16 41.10
N GLN A 12 -2.58 17.85 39.83
CA GLN A 12 -3.45 18.69 39.02
C GLN A 12 -4.40 17.83 38.17
N GLU A 13 -5.67 18.21 38.23
CA GLU A 13 -6.81 17.42 37.83
C GLU A 13 -7.21 17.63 36.36
N VAL A 14 -7.99 16.67 35.87
CA VAL A 14 -8.57 16.51 34.54
C VAL A 14 -9.32 17.76 34.02
N PRO A 15 -9.28 18.00 32.70
CA PRO A 15 -10.55 18.21 32.00
C PRO A 15 -10.71 17.29 30.77
N GLN A 16 -11.80 16.52 30.74
CA GLN A 16 -12.35 15.99 29.50
C GLN A 16 -13.03 17.12 28.73
N PRO A 17 -12.99 17.10 27.40
CA PRO A 17 -14.26 16.88 26.70
C PRO A 17 -14.13 16.08 25.39
N GLY A 18 -15.29 15.63 24.89
CA GLY A 18 -15.49 15.47 23.44
C GLY A 18 -15.39 14.05 22.91
N SER A 19 -16.52 13.34 22.92
CA SER A 19 -16.77 12.29 21.92
C SER A 19 -16.80 12.92 20.52
N GLN A 20 -15.99 12.39 19.58
CA GLN A 20 -16.40 12.27 18.18
C GLN A 20 -15.46 11.41 17.33
N SER A 21 -16.09 10.45 16.64
CA SER A 21 -15.78 9.90 15.32
C SER A 21 -14.40 9.28 15.02
N ALA A 22 -14.44 8.10 14.37
CA ALA A 22 -13.26 7.38 13.92
C ALA A 22 -12.52 8.13 12.80
N ALA A 23 -11.41 8.78 13.14
CA ALA A 23 -10.49 9.36 12.16
C ALA A 23 -9.64 8.28 11.49
N SER A 24 -9.66 8.26 10.14
CA SER A 24 -8.92 7.32 9.30
C SER A 24 -7.41 7.36 9.57
N CYS A 25 -6.78 6.20 9.77
CA CYS A 25 -5.34 6.05 10.05
C CYS A 25 -4.45 6.23 8.80
N LEU A 26 -4.82 7.12 7.87
CA LEU A 26 -4.03 7.46 6.69
C LEU A 26 -3.21 8.73 6.95
N PRO A 27 -1.87 8.72 6.73
CA PRO A 27 -1.07 9.93 6.82
C PRO A 27 -1.50 10.94 5.75
N PRO A 28 -1.43 12.26 6.03
CA PRO A 28 -2.00 13.30 5.15
C PRO A 28 -1.48 13.30 3.69
N GLU A 29 -0.26 12.80 3.46
CA GLU A 29 0.34 12.73 2.12
C GLU A 29 -0.34 11.72 1.16
N LEU A 30 -1.21 10.84 1.67
CA LEU A 30 -1.98 9.89 0.85
C LEU A 30 -3.40 10.37 0.50
N LEU A 31 -3.74 11.62 0.82
CA LEU A 31 -5.04 12.21 0.49
C LEU A 31 -5.07 12.72 -0.97
N PRO A 32 -6.10 12.37 -1.77
CA PRO A 32 -6.23 12.89 -3.14
C PRO A 32 -6.47 14.40 -3.17
N GLN A 33 -5.82 15.10 -4.09
CA GLN A 33 -6.09 16.52 -4.39
C GLN A 33 -7.34 16.65 -5.28
N PRO A 34 -8.23 17.63 -5.06
CA PRO A 34 -9.44 17.82 -5.85
C PRO A 34 -9.15 18.59 -7.16
N SER A 35 -9.39 17.93 -8.30
CA SER A 35 -9.41 18.56 -9.63
C SER A 35 -10.85 18.78 -10.10
N GLN A 36 -11.05 19.81 -10.94
CA GLN A 36 -12.34 20.50 -11.10
C GLN A 36 -13.29 19.89 -12.15
N THR A 37 -14.56 20.28 -12.03
CA THR A 37 -15.76 19.81 -12.73
C THR A 37 -15.77 20.00 -14.26
N ALA A 38 -16.36 19.05 -14.97
CA ALA A 38 -17.15 19.31 -16.19
C ALA A 38 -18.27 18.27 -16.34
N GLU A 39 -19.49 18.73 -16.59
CA GLU A 39 -20.70 17.91 -16.79
C GLU A 39 -20.86 17.49 -18.26
N ILE A 40 -21.62 16.42 -18.56
CA ILE A 40 -22.50 16.30 -19.74
C ILE A 40 -23.50 15.13 -19.56
N ASP A 41 -24.77 15.53 -19.61
CA ASP A 41 -26.02 14.90 -20.05
C ASP A 41 -26.26 13.37 -20.11
N LYS A 42 -27.54 13.02 -19.91
CA LYS A 42 -28.09 11.66 -19.79
C LYS A 42 -29.29 11.47 -20.73
N PRO A 43 -29.41 10.33 -21.42
CA PRO A 43 -30.73 9.83 -21.82
C PRO A 43 -31.17 8.58 -21.04
N THR A 44 -32.50 8.47 -20.89
CA THR A 44 -33.26 7.26 -20.51
C THR A 44 -33.32 6.30 -21.72
N SER A 45 -33.68 5.01 -21.67
CA SER A 45 -34.62 4.29 -20.80
C SER A 45 -34.48 2.75 -20.90
N ALA A 46 -35.39 2.04 -20.20
CA ALA A 46 -35.87 0.67 -20.46
C ALA A 46 -34.89 -0.49 -20.23
N GLY A 47 -35.13 -1.20 -19.11
CA GLY A 47 -34.31 -2.32 -18.67
C GLY A 47 -34.52 -3.64 -19.41
N VAL A 48 -33.59 -4.54 -19.14
CA VAL A 48 -33.73 -6.00 -19.25
C VAL A 48 -32.96 -6.66 -18.10
N GLU A 49 -33.69 -7.49 -17.36
CA GLU A 49 -33.30 -8.77 -16.76
C GLU A 49 -31.97 -8.88 -16.00
N ALA A 50 -32.09 -9.17 -14.70
CA ALA A 50 -30.97 -9.55 -13.84
C ALA A 50 -30.43 -10.94 -14.25
N GLN A 51 -29.23 -10.97 -14.81
CA GLN A 51 -28.45 -12.20 -14.99
C GLN A 51 -27.19 -12.11 -14.12
N HIS A 52 -27.03 -13.07 -13.20
CA HIS A 52 -25.75 -13.31 -12.51
C HIS A 52 -24.76 -13.88 -13.51
N ASP A 53 -24.09 -13.01 -14.26
CA ASP A 53 -23.01 -13.42 -15.14
C ASP A 53 -21.78 -13.82 -14.31
N ALA A 54 -21.37 -15.08 -14.44
CA ALA A 54 -20.25 -15.65 -13.70
C ALA A 54 -18.93 -15.14 -14.27
N PHE A 55 -18.57 -13.91 -13.88
CA PHE A 55 -17.45 -13.14 -14.41
C PHE A 55 -16.13 -13.93 -14.41
N LYS A 56 -15.83 -14.61 -15.53
CA LYS A 56 -14.50 -15.13 -15.84
C LYS A 56 -13.67 -13.97 -16.38
N PRO A 57 -12.69 -13.44 -15.62
CA PRO A 57 -11.83 -12.39 -16.15
C PRO A 57 -11.03 -12.94 -17.33
N THR A 58 -11.20 -12.33 -18.51
CA THR A 58 -10.44 -12.65 -19.72
C THR A 58 -9.02 -12.07 -19.71
N SER A 59 -8.70 -11.21 -18.74
CA SER A 59 -7.41 -10.56 -18.57
C SER A 59 -6.87 -10.71 -17.14
N SER A 60 -5.54 -10.60 -17.00
CA SER A 60 -4.84 -10.66 -15.72
C SER A 60 -5.30 -9.57 -14.75
N VAL A 61 -5.38 -9.87 -13.46
CA VAL A 61 -5.72 -8.90 -12.40
C VAL A 61 -4.77 -7.69 -12.42
N PHE A 62 -3.52 -7.90 -12.82
CA PHE A 62 -2.49 -6.86 -12.97
C PHE A 62 -2.82 -5.91 -14.14
N ALA A 63 -3.11 -6.46 -15.32
CA ALA A 63 -3.50 -5.70 -16.52
C ALA A 63 -4.84 -4.94 -16.36
N ARG A 64 -5.66 -5.27 -15.36
CA ARG A 64 -6.91 -4.54 -15.06
C ARG A 64 -6.70 -3.30 -14.20
N ASN A 65 -5.47 -3.00 -13.78
CA ASN A 65 -5.16 -1.93 -12.83
C ASN A 65 -4.24 -0.84 -13.43
N GLU A 66 -4.20 -0.72 -14.76
CA GLU A 66 -3.40 0.30 -15.49
C GLU A 66 -3.88 1.74 -15.25
N ASP A 67 -5.08 1.94 -14.69
CA ASP A 67 -5.61 3.25 -14.26
C ASP A 67 -5.65 3.42 -12.73
N GLY A 68 -5.13 2.44 -11.97
CA GLY A 68 -5.12 2.47 -10.51
C GLY A 68 -4.30 3.59 -9.90
N ALA A 69 -4.72 4.08 -8.72
CA ALA A 69 -4.01 5.12 -7.98
C ALA A 69 -2.53 4.75 -7.73
N VAL A 70 -1.66 5.75 -7.89
CA VAL A 70 -0.22 5.61 -7.66
C VAL A 70 0.11 6.17 -6.28
N HIS A 71 0.86 5.39 -5.50
CA HIS A 71 1.25 5.71 -4.13
C HIS A 71 2.77 5.65 -3.99
N ASN A 72 3.35 6.50 -3.14
CA ASN A 72 4.74 6.37 -2.70
C ASN A 72 4.78 5.38 -1.52
N VAL A 73 5.16 4.14 -1.78
CA VAL A 73 5.10 3.05 -0.79
C VAL A 73 6.48 2.88 -0.15
N PRO A 74 6.59 2.84 1.19
CA PRO A 74 7.87 2.62 1.86
C PRO A 74 8.53 1.30 1.47
N MET A 75 9.80 1.34 1.07
CA MET A 75 10.56 0.15 0.65
C MET A 75 10.54 -0.96 1.71
N ARG A 76 10.58 -0.57 2.99
CA ARG A 76 10.58 -1.49 4.15
C ARG A 76 9.33 -2.37 4.30
N VAL A 77 8.19 -2.03 3.69
CA VAL A 77 6.95 -2.85 3.79
C VAL A 77 6.75 -3.78 2.60
N ILE A 78 7.66 -3.76 1.62
CA ILE A 78 7.53 -4.49 0.37
C ILE A 78 8.27 -5.82 0.48
N HIS A 79 7.52 -6.91 0.49
CA HIS A 79 8.06 -8.26 0.48
C HIS A 79 8.30 -8.75 -0.95
N ARG A 80 9.43 -9.42 -1.20
CA ARG A 80 9.78 -9.99 -2.50
C ARG A 80 9.98 -11.50 -2.35
N PRO A 81 8.95 -12.32 -2.61
CA PRO A 81 8.98 -13.74 -2.26
C PRO A 81 9.78 -14.59 -3.25
N LEU A 82 10.03 -14.07 -4.45
CA LEU A 82 10.85 -14.71 -5.48
C LEU A 82 12.23 -14.04 -5.56
N PRO A 83 13.31 -14.81 -5.76
CA PRO A 83 14.63 -14.24 -6.04
C PRO A 83 14.58 -13.36 -7.29
N SER A 84 15.42 -12.33 -7.32
CA SER A 84 15.46 -11.40 -8.46
C SER A 84 16.58 -11.76 -9.40
N GLU A 85 16.22 -12.11 -10.64
CA GLU A 85 17.15 -12.02 -11.75
C GLU A 85 17.33 -10.53 -12.08
N LEU A 86 18.58 -10.08 -11.97
CA LEU A 86 18.99 -8.69 -12.14
C LEU A 86 20.08 -8.60 -13.21
N ASP A 87 19.87 -7.67 -14.13
CA ASP A 87 20.83 -7.19 -15.12
C ASP A 87 21.45 -5.90 -14.57
N GLU A 88 22.73 -5.97 -14.24
CA GLU A 88 23.46 -4.88 -13.57
C GLU A 88 23.52 -3.61 -14.41
N ASP A 89 23.53 -3.71 -15.74
CA ASP A 89 23.59 -2.53 -16.61
C ASP A 89 22.21 -1.89 -16.75
N LYS A 90 21.13 -2.68 -16.74
CA LYS A 90 19.76 -2.15 -16.58
C LYS A 90 19.53 -1.48 -15.23
N VAL A 91 20.06 -2.03 -14.13
CA VAL A 91 19.96 -1.37 -12.81
C VAL A 91 20.67 -0.02 -12.83
N LYS A 92 21.90 0.06 -13.37
CA LYS A 92 22.65 1.33 -13.49
C LYS A 92 21.95 2.34 -14.40
N ALA A 93 21.38 1.90 -15.53
CA ALA A 93 20.60 2.76 -16.42
C ALA A 93 19.40 3.36 -15.68
N PHE A 94 18.60 2.53 -15.00
CA PHE A 94 17.47 3.01 -14.20
C PHE A 94 17.91 3.94 -13.05
N MET A 95 19.03 3.68 -12.37
CA MET A 95 19.54 4.61 -11.35
C MET A 95 19.81 5.99 -11.94
N LYS A 96 20.52 6.07 -13.07
CA LYS A 96 20.86 7.33 -13.74
C LYS A 96 19.61 8.07 -14.26
N GLU A 97 18.65 7.34 -14.84
CA GLU A 97 17.39 7.90 -15.33
C GLU A 97 16.51 8.40 -14.17
N MET A 98 16.46 7.67 -13.06
CA MET A 98 15.79 8.09 -11.81
C MET A 98 16.39 9.38 -11.23
N GLU A 99 17.72 9.48 -11.17
CA GLU A 99 18.43 10.71 -10.72
C GLU A 99 18.22 11.89 -11.68
N ALA A 100 18.03 11.64 -12.98
CA ALA A 100 17.70 12.65 -13.98
C ALA A 100 16.24 13.15 -13.90
N GLY A 101 15.41 12.56 -13.03
CA GLY A 101 14.01 12.93 -12.86
C GLY A 101 13.02 12.16 -13.74
N ASP A 102 13.41 11.03 -14.34
CA ASP A 102 12.48 10.19 -15.10
C ASP A 102 11.40 9.62 -14.17
N THR A 103 10.15 9.71 -14.63
CA THR A 103 8.96 9.27 -13.92
C THR A 103 8.49 7.93 -14.48
N PHE A 104 9.29 6.89 -14.24
CA PHE A 104 8.98 5.50 -14.61
C PHE A 104 7.55 5.09 -14.30
N THR A 105 7.01 4.18 -15.13
CA THR A 105 5.83 3.39 -14.79
C THR A 105 5.98 2.87 -13.35
N PRO A 106 4.96 3.00 -12.49
CA PRO A 106 5.01 2.45 -11.13
C PRO A 106 5.29 0.95 -11.13
N ILE A 107 5.79 0.42 -10.01
CA ILE A 107 5.77 -1.03 -9.78
C ILE A 107 4.36 -1.47 -9.35
N GLU A 108 4.09 -2.77 -9.42
CA GLU A 108 2.83 -3.34 -8.95
C GLU A 108 3.03 -4.06 -7.62
N LEU A 109 2.14 -3.80 -6.65
CA LEU A 109 2.13 -4.44 -5.34
C LEU A 109 0.83 -5.21 -5.13
N ALA A 110 0.93 -6.52 -4.99
CA ALA A 110 -0.18 -7.35 -4.53
C ALA A 110 -0.37 -7.13 -3.01
N LYS A 111 -1.48 -6.50 -2.64
CA LYS A 111 -1.93 -6.32 -1.26
C LYS A 111 -2.82 -7.49 -0.86
N VAL A 112 -2.38 -8.26 0.12
CA VAL A 112 -3.18 -9.32 0.75
C VAL A 112 -3.63 -8.84 2.12
N ARG A 113 -4.92 -8.98 2.43
CA ARG A 113 -5.45 -8.78 3.79
C ARG A 113 -5.80 -10.12 4.41
N ALA A 114 -5.05 -10.53 5.44
CA ALA A 114 -5.22 -11.84 6.09
C ALA A 114 -4.70 -11.83 7.54
N PRO A 115 -5.20 -12.70 8.44
CA PRO A 115 -4.58 -12.92 9.74
C PRO A 115 -3.24 -13.66 9.61
N LEU A 116 -2.34 -13.46 10.57
CA LEU A 116 -1.11 -14.25 10.67
C LEU A 116 -1.43 -15.67 11.19
N LYS A 117 -0.79 -16.70 10.63
CA LYS A 117 -0.96 -18.11 11.05
C LYS A 117 -0.70 -18.37 12.53
N ASN A 118 0.14 -17.54 13.16
CA ASN A 118 0.57 -17.66 14.56
C ASN A 118 -0.05 -16.60 15.48
N ASP A 119 -0.97 -15.76 14.97
CA ASP A 119 -1.69 -14.78 15.77
C ASP A 119 -3.00 -15.39 16.33
N PRO A 120 -3.11 -15.59 17.66
CA PRO A 120 -4.32 -16.13 18.28
C PRO A 120 -5.50 -15.15 18.21
N THR A 121 -5.27 -13.85 17.96
CA THR A 121 -6.35 -12.85 17.84
C THR A 121 -7.03 -12.89 16.47
N GLN A 122 -6.43 -13.57 15.48
CA GLN A 122 -6.87 -13.61 14.08
C GLN A 122 -7.10 -12.20 13.47
N THR A 123 -6.29 -11.22 13.86
CA THR A 123 -6.42 -9.84 13.38
C THR A 123 -5.95 -9.73 11.92
N PRO A 124 -6.77 -9.24 10.97
CA PRO A 124 -6.33 -9.14 9.57
C PRO A 124 -5.30 -8.02 9.35
N HIS A 125 -4.09 -8.41 8.99
CA HIS A 125 -2.99 -7.52 8.60
C HIS A 125 -2.94 -7.35 7.07
N ASN A 126 -2.37 -6.23 6.62
CA ASN A 126 -2.09 -6.00 5.19
C ASN A 126 -0.62 -6.38 4.90
N PHE A 127 -0.41 -7.23 3.89
CA PHE A 127 0.91 -7.62 3.38
C PHE A 127 1.05 -7.11 1.94
N TYR A 128 2.22 -6.57 1.59
CA TYR A 128 2.48 -6.01 0.25
C TYR A 128 3.59 -6.80 -0.44
N PHE A 129 3.31 -7.38 -1.60
CA PHE A 129 4.25 -8.20 -2.35
C PHE A 129 4.58 -7.61 -3.72
N ALA A 130 5.86 -7.39 -4.02
CA ALA A 130 6.34 -6.99 -5.35
C ALA A 130 6.77 -8.22 -6.17
N MET A 131 5.91 -8.63 -7.10
CA MET A 131 6.16 -9.75 -8.01
C MET A 131 7.00 -9.35 -9.24
N GLY A 132 6.78 -8.14 -9.75
CA GLY A 132 7.51 -7.58 -10.89
C GLY A 132 8.42 -6.41 -10.51
N GLY A 133 8.90 -5.67 -11.52
CA GLY A 133 9.64 -4.42 -11.32
C GLY A 133 11.01 -4.56 -10.64
N CYS A 134 11.63 -5.75 -10.69
CA CYS A 134 12.85 -6.10 -9.93
C CYS A 134 13.99 -5.08 -10.07
N HIS A 135 14.34 -4.69 -11.29
CA HIS A 135 15.41 -3.72 -11.57
C HIS A 135 15.09 -2.31 -11.05
N ARG A 136 13.83 -1.85 -11.17
CA ARG A 136 13.37 -0.55 -10.64
C ARG A 136 13.41 -0.53 -9.11
N TYR A 137 12.97 -1.61 -8.47
CA TYR A 137 13.07 -1.80 -7.03
C TYR A 137 14.53 -1.80 -6.55
N GLU A 138 15.42 -2.53 -7.23
CA GLU A 138 16.84 -2.58 -6.86
C GLU A 138 17.54 -1.23 -7.11
N ALA A 139 17.24 -0.51 -8.20
CA ALA A 139 17.75 0.84 -8.43
C ALA A 139 17.33 1.80 -7.29
N THR A 140 16.04 1.82 -6.96
CA THR A 140 15.50 2.62 -5.84
C THR A 140 16.20 2.30 -4.51
N LYS A 141 16.43 1.00 -4.24
CA LYS A 141 17.16 0.53 -3.05
C LYS A 141 18.63 0.97 -3.04
N ARG A 142 19.33 0.90 -4.17
CA ARG A 142 20.75 1.30 -4.29
C ARG A 142 20.94 2.81 -4.22
N LEU A 143 19.96 3.60 -4.67
CA LEU A 143 19.90 5.04 -4.47
C LEU A 143 19.55 5.45 -3.02
N GLY A 144 19.22 4.49 -2.15
CA GLY A 144 18.90 4.76 -0.74
C GLY A 144 17.54 5.45 -0.52
N TRP A 145 16.63 5.40 -1.51
CA TRP A 145 15.34 6.07 -1.41
C TRP A 145 14.39 5.32 -0.48
N GLU A 146 13.69 6.05 0.40
CA GLU A 146 12.80 5.44 1.40
C GLU A 146 11.50 4.85 0.81
N THR A 147 11.04 5.40 -0.32
CA THR A 147 9.77 5.05 -0.96
C THR A 147 9.92 4.77 -2.46
N ILE A 148 9.01 3.97 -3.01
CA ILE A 148 8.90 3.70 -4.44
C ILE A 148 7.48 3.96 -4.95
N ARG A 149 7.35 4.53 -6.14
CA ARG A 149 6.06 4.66 -6.85
C ARG A 149 5.49 3.28 -7.15
N ALA A 150 4.33 2.98 -6.60
CA ALA A 150 3.63 1.72 -6.81
C ALA A 150 2.13 1.89 -7.01
N ARG A 151 1.52 1.00 -7.81
CA ARG A 151 0.07 0.76 -7.82
C ARG A 151 -0.23 -0.41 -6.90
N ILE A 152 -1.25 -0.26 -6.06
CA ILE A 152 -1.65 -1.28 -5.08
C ILE A 152 -2.86 -2.04 -5.61
N ILE A 153 -2.73 -3.36 -5.66
CA ILE A 153 -3.71 -4.27 -6.24
C ILE A 153 -4.16 -5.22 -5.14
N ASP A 154 -5.43 -5.16 -4.75
CA ASP A 154 -5.98 -6.10 -3.78
C ASP A 154 -6.07 -7.52 -4.38
N VAL A 155 -5.44 -8.49 -3.70
CA VAL A 155 -5.33 -9.88 -4.14
C VAL A 155 -5.75 -10.81 -3.01
N PRO A 156 -6.63 -11.81 -3.25
CA PRO A 156 -7.03 -12.77 -2.23
C PRO A 156 -5.86 -13.67 -1.80
N ALA A 157 -5.79 -14.00 -0.52
CA ALA A 157 -4.72 -14.82 0.07
C ALA A 157 -4.52 -16.17 -0.66
N SER A 158 -5.60 -16.78 -1.14
CA SER A 158 -5.57 -18.02 -1.94
C SER A 158 -4.74 -17.90 -3.22
N GLN A 159 -4.75 -16.74 -3.87
CA GLN A 159 -4.00 -16.49 -5.10
C GLN A 159 -2.51 -16.23 -4.83
N MET A 160 -2.15 -15.64 -3.69
CA MET A 160 -0.74 -15.51 -3.29
C MET A 160 -0.11 -16.81 -2.78
N ARG A 161 -0.91 -17.75 -2.27
CA ARG A 161 -0.43 -19.03 -1.73
C ARG A 161 0.39 -19.86 -2.74
N ILE A 162 0.13 -19.70 -4.04
CA ILE A 162 0.90 -20.37 -5.12
C ILE A 162 2.34 -19.87 -5.18
N TYR A 163 2.57 -18.57 -4.94
CA TYR A 163 3.90 -17.95 -4.97
C TYR A 163 4.65 -18.06 -3.64
N LEU A 164 3.94 -18.10 -2.51
CA LEU A 164 4.52 -18.18 -1.17
C LEU A 164 4.73 -19.63 -0.69
N GLY A 165 4.00 -20.59 -1.26
CA GLY A 165 4.06 -22.01 -0.90
C GLY A 165 3.81 -22.25 0.59
N ALA A 166 4.61 -23.15 1.19
CA ALA A 166 4.56 -23.41 2.63
C ALA A 166 4.98 -22.20 3.49
N GLY A 167 5.82 -21.31 2.95
CA GLY A 167 6.35 -20.11 3.61
C GLY A 167 5.36 -18.94 3.72
N SER A 168 4.12 -19.09 3.26
CA SER A 168 3.07 -18.07 3.43
C SER A 168 2.88 -17.72 4.92
N PRO A 169 2.88 -16.43 5.32
CA PRO A 169 2.66 -16.04 6.73
C PRO A 169 1.18 -16.12 7.16
N PHE A 170 0.28 -16.27 6.18
CA PHE A 170 -1.16 -16.52 6.28
C PHE A 170 -1.54 -17.86 5.61
#